data_AF-A0A8S2YPQ0-F1
#
_entry.id   AF-A0A8S2YPQ0-F1
#
_cell.length_a   1.000
_cell.length_b   1.000
_cell.length_c   1.000
_cell.angle_alpha   90.00
_cell.angle_beta   90.00
_cell.angle_gamma   90.00
#
_symmetry.space_group_name_H-M   'P 1'
#
loop_
_entity.id
_entity.type
_entity.pdbx_description
1 polymer ?
#
loop_
_entity_poly.entity_id
_entity_poly.type
_entity_poly.pdbx_seq_one_letter_code
_entity_poly.pdbx_strand_id
1 'polypeptide(L)'
;MSKRSRPVTKDTTPKPSSSVSSNASSSTFYNEREGQCSICSEANIRLVNLSKKCVHLSNCCVACLTQSFATDIESKGSYTFRCPMPTCTVKFEPEEYYCLLDTRLMGIVDNLLLHRLLETNEEFRWCKSTKGCGAGQLVCNYKDLLG
;
A
#
# COMPACT_ATOMS: atom_id res chain seq x y z
N MET A 1 -7.42 9.90 60.23
CA MET A 1 -8.03 8.64 60.71
C MET A 1 -9.17 8.35 59.73
N SER A 2 -9.29 7.28 58.96
CA SER A 2 -8.90 5.88 59.11
C SER A 2 -8.64 5.23 57.75
N LYS A 3 -7.74 4.25 57.80
CA LYS A 3 -7.29 3.36 56.74
C LYS A 3 -8.44 2.52 56.18
N ARG A 4 -8.38 2.17 54.88
CA ARG A 4 -8.58 0.79 54.40
C ARG A 4 -8.18 0.64 52.92
N SER A 5 -6.95 0.16 52.73
CA SER A 5 -6.53 -0.60 51.56
C SER A 5 -7.15 -2.00 51.62
N ARG A 6 -7.51 -2.58 50.47
CA ARG A 6 -7.41 -4.03 50.27
C ARG A 6 -7.09 -4.38 48.79
N PRO A 7 -6.21 -5.36 48.56
CA PRO A 7 -5.70 -5.75 47.24
C PRO A 7 -6.52 -6.88 46.63
N VAL A 8 -6.50 -7.02 45.29
CA VAL A 8 -7.07 -8.19 44.59
C VAL A 8 -6.04 -8.73 43.58
N THR A 9 -5.43 -9.82 44.04
CA THR A 9 -4.93 -11.03 43.36
C THR A 9 -4.42 -10.99 41.91
N LYS A 10 -3.14 -11.39 41.79
CA LYS A 10 -2.54 -12.01 40.60
C LYS A 10 -3.15 -13.40 40.40
N ASP A 11 -3.69 -13.67 39.21
CA ASP A 11 -3.93 -15.02 38.72
C ASP A 11 -2.84 -15.40 37.72
N THR A 12 -2.21 -16.54 38.01
CA THR A 12 -1.15 -17.18 37.22
C THR A 12 -1.75 -18.45 36.62
N THR A 13 -1.24 -18.82 35.43
CA THR A 13 -1.30 -20.13 34.71
C THR A 13 -2.32 -20.27 33.59
N PRO A 14 -2.10 -21.17 32.60
CA PRO A 14 -0.83 -21.61 31.99
C PRO A 14 -0.83 -21.49 30.45
N LYS A 15 0.38 -21.55 29.91
CA LYS A 15 0.75 -21.68 28.49
C LYS A 15 0.16 -22.96 27.86
N PRO A 16 -0.53 -22.90 26.71
CA PRO A 16 -0.58 -24.02 25.78
C PRO A 16 0.50 -23.83 24.72
N SER A 17 1.54 -24.66 24.83
CA SER A 17 2.44 -25.00 23.73
C SER A 17 1.61 -25.63 22.60
N SER A 18 1.51 -24.92 21.49
CA SER A 18 1.23 -25.53 20.19
C SER A 18 2.21 -24.94 19.18
N SER A 19 3.19 -25.77 18.87
CA SER A 19 4.09 -25.65 17.74
C SER A 19 3.28 -25.64 16.45
N VAL A 20 3.25 -24.51 15.75
CA VAL A 20 3.01 -24.50 14.31
C VAL A 20 4.31 -24.11 13.65
N SER A 21 5.02 -25.15 13.23
CA SER A 21 6.12 -25.07 12.28
C SER A 21 5.57 -24.72 10.90
N SER A 22 6.32 -23.85 10.21
CA SER A 22 6.55 -23.76 8.76
C SER A 22 6.37 -22.32 8.28
N ASN A 23 7.42 -21.51 8.49
CA ASN A 23 7.54 -20.18 7.93
C ASN A 23 7.54 -20.27 6.40
N ALA A 24 6.41 -19.98 5.79
CA ALA A 24 6.34 -19.68 4.36
C ALA A 24 6.97 -18.30 4.15
N SER A 25 8.24 -18.29 3.76
CA SER A 25 8.97 -17.10 3.30
C SER A 25 8.28 -16.54 2.06
N SER A 26 7.21 -15.78 2.27
CA SER A 26 6.53 -15.03 1.22
C SER A 26 7.43 -13.85 0.86
N SER A 27 8.41 -14.11 0.00
CA SER A 27 9.21 -13.06 -0.61
C SER A 27 8.27 -12.08 -1.29
N THR A 28 8.19 -10.86 -0.77
CA THR A 28 7.41 -9.75 -1.34
C THR A 28 7.99 -9.24 -2.66
N PHE A 29 9.16 -9.76 -3.07
CA PHE A 29 9.86 -9.37 -4.29
C PHE A 29 10.13 -10.59 -5.18
N TYR A 30 10.23 -10.36 -6.49
CA TYR A 30 10.30 -11.46 -7.46
C TYR A 30 11.70 -11.78 -7.97
N ASN A 31 12.58 -10.78 -8.01
CA ASN A 31 13.99 -10.98 -8.27
C ASN A 31 14.78 -10.14 -7.27
N GLU A 32 15.87 -10.71 -6.76
CA GLU A 32 16.73 -10.07 -5.80
C GLU A 32 18.19 -10.38 -6.12
N ARG A 33 19.05 -9.37 -5.97
CA ARG A 33 20.50 -9.54 -6.05
C ARG A 33 21.20 -8.44 -5.28
N GLU A 34 22.46 -8.67 -4.95
CA GLU A 34 23.34 -7.61 -4.50
C GLU A 34 23.98 -6.91 -5.71
N GLY A 35 24.22 -5.61 -5.58
CA GLY A 35 24.84 -4.81 -6.62
C GLY A 35 24.85 -3.33 -6.29
N GLN A 36 25.02 -2.52 -7.34
CA GLN A 36 24.97 -1.07 -7.26
C GLN A 36 23.59 -0.56 -7.70
N CYS A 37 22.97 0.29 -6.89
CA CYS A 37 21.69 0.90 -7.26
C CYS A 37 21.88 1.98 -8.33
N SER A 38 21.10 1.89 -9.40
CA SER A 38 21.12 2.88 -10.49
C SER A 38 20.58 4.26 -10.12
N ILE A 39 19.91 4.43 -8.97
CA ILE A 39 19.33 5.70 -8.51
C ILE A 39 20.27 6.38 -7.51
N CYS A 40 20.55 5.75 -6.36
CA CYS A 40 21.42 6.35 -5.33
C CYS A 40 22.92 6.05 -5.52
N SER A 41 23.31 5.21 -6.47
CA SER A 41 24.70 4.79 -6.73
C SER A 41 25.40 4.04 -5.58
N GLU A 42 24.70 3.71 -4.49
CA GLU A 42 25.20 2.88 -3.41
C GLU A 42 25.50 1.45 -3.90
N ALA A 43 26.64 0.90 -3.48
CA ALA A 43 27.12 -0.43 -3.86
C ALA A 43 26.93 -1.45 -2.73
N ASN A 44 26.94 -2.74 -3.09
CA ASN A 44 26.77 -3.86 -2.18
C ASN A 44 25.45 -3.82 -1.39
N ILE A 45 24.38 -3.36 -2.05
CA ILE A 45 23.04 -3.31 -1.45
C ILE A 45 22.08 -4.23 -2.19
N ARG A 46 21.01 -4.63 -1.50
CA ARG A 46 19.94 -5.46 -2.04
C ARG A 46 19.13 -4.66 -3.07
N LEU A 47 19.18 -5.13 -4.32
CA LEU A 47 18.40 -4.66 -5.44
C LEU A 47 17.21 -5.61 -5.64
N VAL A 48 16.04 -5.06 -5.96
CA VAL A 48 14.81 -5.84 -6.09
C VAL A 48 14.04 -5.50 -7.36
N ASN A 49 13.25 -6.46 -7.86
CA ASN A 49 12.14 -6.21 -8.79
C ASN A 49 10.80 -6.45 -8.09
N LEU A 50 9.88 -5.49 -8.26
CA LEU A 50 8.54 -5.54 -7.66
C LEU A 50 7.53 -6.36 -8.46
N SER A 51 7.76 -6.58 -9.76
CA SER A 51 6.84 -7.34 -10.60
C SER A 51 7.50 -8.54 -11.26
N LYS A 52 6.77 -9.66 -11.34
CA LYS A 52 7.16 -10.85 -12.14
C LYS A 52 7.27 -10.52 -13.62
N LYS A 53 6.59 -9.45 -14.06
CA LYS A 53 6.58 -8.99 -15.45
C LYS A 53 7.90 -8.33 -15.85
N CYS A 54 8.76 -7.98 -14.90
CA CYS A 54 10.09 -7.40 -15.17
C CYS A 54 11.08 -8.50 -15.58
N VAL A 55 11.51 -8.50 -16.85
CA VAL A 55 12.47 -9.48 -17.42
C VAL A 55 13.93 -9.03 -17.37
N HIS A 56 14.23 -7.92 -16.69
CA HIS A 56 15.58 -7.40 -16.50
C HIS A 56 16.11 -7.76 -15.11
N LEU A 57 17.44 -7.70 -14.96
CA LEU A 57 18.08 -7.80 -13.65
C LEU A 57 17.65 -6.64 -12.74
N SER A 58 17.52 -6.91 -11.44
CA SER A 58 17.21 -5.87 -10.45
C SER A 58 18.32 -4.82 -10.41
N ASN A 59 17.94 -3.56 -10.53
CA ASN A 59 18.84 -2.40 -10.68
C ASN A 59 18.58 -1.31 -9.64
N CYS A 60 17.55 -1.47 -8.81
CA CYS A 60 17.07 -0.45 -7.88
C CYS A 60 16.91 -1.04 -6.49
N CYS A 61 17.31 -0.29 -5.47
CA CYS A 61 17.13 -0.70 -4.08
C CYS A 61 15.72 -0.38 -3.59
N VAL A 62 15.31 -1.05 -2.51
CA VAL A 62 14.00 -0.86 -1.89
C VAL A 62 13.78 0.60 -1.47
N ALA A 63 14.78 1.23 -0.84
CA ALA A 63 14.67 2.60 -0.35
C ALA A 63 14.37 3.60 -1.48
N CYS A 64 15.04 3.48 -2.63
CA CYS A 64 14.80 4.35 -3.77
C CYS A 64 13.42 4.10 -4.40
N LEU A 65 12.95 2.85 -4.45
CA LEU A 65 11.60 2.53 -4.92
C LEU A 65 10.53 3.14 -4.01
N THR A 66 10.65 2.91 -2.69
CA THR A 66 9.74 3.49 -1.69
C THR A 66 9.69 5.02 -1.78
N GLN A 67 10.87 5.67 -1.86
CA GLN A 67 10.94 7.13 -1.97
C GLN A 67 10.34 7.64 -3.27
N SER A 68 10.55 6.93 -4.39
CA SER A 68 9.95 7.28 -5.68
C SER A 68 8.42 7.23 -5.60
N PHE A 69 7.86 6.19 -4.99
CA PHE A 69 6.41 6.06 -4.83
C PHE A 69 5.84 7.13 -3.90
N ALA A 70 6.47 7.37 -2.76
CA ALA A 70 6.07 8.43 -1.85
C ALA A 70 6.04 9.80 -2.56
N THR A 71 7.09 10.12 -3.30
CA THR A 71 7.18 11.38 -4.06
C THR A 71 6.08 11.50 -5.11
N ASP A 72 5.80 10.43 -5.86
CA ASP A 72 4.75 10.43 -6.88
C ASP A 72 3.35 10.54 -6.27
N ILE A 73 3.10 9.91 -5.12
CA ILE A 73 1.81 10.00 -4.40
C ILE A 73 1.61 11.42 -3.88
N GLU A 74 2.58 11.95 -3.14
CA GLU A 74 2.43 13.22 -2.42
C GLU A 74 2.51 14.43 -3.33
N SER A 75 3.43 14.40 -4.31
CA SER A 75 3.70 15.56 -5.16
C SER A 75 2.79 15.60 -6.39
N LYS A 76 2.46 14.43 -6.95
CA LYS A 76 1.71 14.34 -8.22
C LYS A 76 0.28 13.83 -8.03
N GLY A 77 -0.09 13.30 -6.86
CA GLY A 77 -1.36 12.62 -6.67
C GLY A 77 -1.50 11.39 -7.57
N SER A 78 -0.38 10.75 -7.92
CA SER A 78 -0.36 9.60 -8.83
C SER A 78 -0.23 8.31 -8.03
N TYR A 79 -1.06 7.33 -8.37
CA TYR A 79 -1.00 5.96 -7.85
C TYR A 79 -0.59 4.94 -8.92
N THR A 80 -0.27 5.41 -10.13
CA THR A 80 0.20 4.56 -11.23
C THR A 80 1.71 4.66 -11.34
N PHE A 81 2.41 3.58 -11.02
CA PHE A 81 3.86 3.52 -11.04
C PHE A 81 4.37 2.61 -12.15
N ARG A 82 5.58 2.89 -12.63
CA ARG A 82 6.29 2.08 -13.62
C ARG A 82 7.65 1.68 -13.08
N CYS A 83 8.20 0.63 -13.67
CA CYS A 83 9.58 0.26 -13.40
C CYS A 83 10.53 1.43 -13.72
N PRO A 84 11.47 1.77 -12.81
CA PRO A 84 12.44 2.85 -13.06
C PRO A 84 13.50 2.49 -14.12
N MET A 85 13.58 1.24 -14.57
CA MET A 85 14.47 0.87 -15.67
C MET A 85 14.00 1.51 -16.98
N PRO A 86 14.85 2.29 -17.69
CA PRO A 86 14.45 2.96 -18.92
C PRO A 86 13.96 2.02 -20.03
N THR A 87 14.49 0.80 -20.06
CA THR A 87 14.12 -0.23 -21.04
C THR A 87 12.89 -1.05 -20.63
N CYS A 88 12.31 -0.78 -19.45
CA CYS A 88 11.18 -1.51 -18.92
C CYS A 88 9.94 -0.62 -18.85
N THR A 89 8.85 -1.07 -19.45
CA THR A 89 7.57 -0.33 -19.48
C THR A 89 6.51 -0.95 -18.56
N VAL A 90 6.90 -1.93 -17.75
CA VAL A 90 6.02 -2.62 -16.81
C VAL A 90 5.42 -1.61 -15.84
N LYS A 91 4.09 -1.59 -15.78
CA LYS A 91 3.31 -0.91 -14.74
C LYS A 91 3.15 -1.83 -13.55
N PHE A 92 3.29 -1.28 -12.35
CA PHE A 92 3.08 -2.04 -11.12
C PHE A 92 1.59 -2.09 -10.78
N GLU A 93 1.13 -3.26 -10.37
CA GLU A 93 -0.20 -3.43 -9.80
C GLU A 93 -0.21 -2.99 -8.32
N PRO A 94 -1.36 -2.54 -7.77
CA PRO A 94 -1.49 -2.15 -6.37
C PRO A 94 -0.87 -3.15 -5.39
N GLU A 95 -1.13 -4.44 -5.58
CA GLU A 95 -0.65 -5.51 -4.71
C GLU A 95 0.88 -5.61 -4.68
N GLU A 96 1.55 -5.21 -5.76
CA GLU A 96 3.00 -5.29 -5.90
C GLU A 96 3.70 -4.17 -5.11
N TYR A 97 3.17 -2.93 -5.15
CA TYR A 97 3.81 -1.79 -4.49
C TYR A 97 3.26 -1.49 -3.09
N TYR A 98 2.09 -2.02 -2.70
CA TYR A 98 1.54 -1.80 -1.36
C TYR A 98 2.50 -2.26 -0.25
N CYS A 99 3.26 -3.34 -0.49
CA CYS A 99 4.25 -3.81 0.49
C CYS A 99 5.35 -2.77 0.81
N LEU A 100 5.53 -1.76 -0.02
CA LEU A 100 6.51 -0.69 0.16
C LEU A 100 5.94 0.61 0.73
N LEU A 101 4.62 0.72 0.86
CA LEU A 101 3.96 1.93 1.34
C LEU A 101 3.74 1.87 2.86
N ASP A 102 3.82 3.02 3.52
CA ASP A 102 3.32 3.15 4.88
C ASP A 102 1.78 3.29 4.88
N THR A 103 1.16 3.13 6.06
CA THR A 103 -0.30 3.18 6.23
C THR A 103 -0.91 4.51 5.76
N ARG A 104 -0.18 5.62 5.85
CA ARG A 104 -0.67 6.92 5.42
C ARG A 104 -0.70 7.00 3.89
N LEU A 105 0.38 6.60 3.22
CA LEU A 105 0.47 6.57 1.76
C LEU A 105 -0.53 5.57 1.17
N MET A 106 -0.73 4.41 1.80
CA MET A 106 -1.79 3.46 1.43
C MET A 106 -3.16 4.14 1.45
N GLY A 107 -3.50 4.86 2.53
CA GLY A 107 -4.78 5.56 2.63
C GLY A 107 -4.99 6.63 1.55
N ILE A 108 -3.92 7.33 1.14
CA ILE A 108 -3.99 8.29 0.03
C ILE A 108 -4.25 7.55 -1.28
N VAL A 109 -3.53 6.46 -1.55
CA VAL A 109 -3.70 5.66 -2.77
C VAL A 109 -5.11 5.05 -2.83
N ASP A 110 -5.60 4.47 -1.73
CA ASP A 110 -6.96 3.93 -1.63
C ASP A 110 -8.01 5.00 -1.93
N ASN A 111 -7.84 6.22 -1.40
CA ASN A 111 -8.74 7.32 -1.68
C ASN A 111 -8.72 7.73 -3.16
N LEU A 112 -7.53 7.84 -3.77
CA LEU A 112 -7.39 8.16 -5.19
C LEU A 112 -8.02 7.09 -6.10
N LEU A 113 -7.80 5.81 -5.76
CA LEU A 113 -8.38 4.67 -6.47
C LEU A 113 -9.91 4.67 -6.35
N LEU A 114 -10.43 4.83 -5.14
CA LEU A 114 -11.85 4.92 -4.88
C LEU A 114 -12.47 6.09 -5.65
N HIS A 115 -11.80 7.25 -5.62
CA HIS A 115 -12.29 8.44 -6.32
C HIS A 115 -12.41 8.20 -7.83
N ARG A 116 -11.35 7.67 -8.46
CA ARG A 116 -11.39 7.36 -9.90
C ARG A 116 -12.43 6.30 -10.21
N LEU A 117 -12.56 5.25 -9.39
CA LEU A 117 -13.55 4.19 -9.63
C LEU A 117 -14.97 4.75 -9.58
N LEU A 118 -15.29 5.58 -8.59
CA LEU A 118 -16.60 6.20 -8.46
C LEU A 118 -16.90 7.20 -9.59
N GLU A 119 -15.89 7.92 -10.10
CA GLU A 119 -16.06 8.80 -11.27
C GLU A 119 -16.45 8.05 -12.55
N THR A 120 -16.11 6.77 -12.68
CA THR A 120 -16.54 5.95 -13.83
C THR A 120 -17.99 5.50 -13.75
N ASN A 121 -18.63 5.62 -12.58
CA ASN A 121 -20.01 5.23 -12.39
C ASN A 121 -20.95 6.38 -12.83
N GLU A 122 -21.75 6.15 -13.86
CA GLU A 122 -22.67 7.15 -14.41
C GLU A 122 -23.75 7.61 -13.42
N GLU A 123 -24.08 6.79 -12.44
CA GLU A 123 -25.04 7.11 -11.37
C GLU A 123 -24.38 7.82 -10.21
N PHE A 124 -23.05 7.92 -10.16
CA PHE A 124 -22.38 8.54 -9.03
C PHE A 124 -22.14 10.04 -9.27
N ARG A 125 -22.30 10.84 -8.22
CA ARG A 125 -22.01 12.29 -8.23
C ARG A 125 -21.22 12.69 -6.98
N TRP A 126 -20.12 13.41 -7.18
CA TRP A 126 -19.41 14.09 -6.10
C TRP A 126 -20.19 15.32 -5.62
N CYS A 127 -20.14 15.57 -4.31
CA CYS A 127 -20.67 16.80 -3.74
C CYS A 127 -19.91 18.01 -4.28
N LYS A 128 -20.64 18.97 -4.86
CA LYS A 128 -20.08 20.18 -5.48
C LYS A 128 -19.81 21.32 -4.49
N SER A 129 -19.89 21.08 -3.19
CA SER A 129 -19.65 22.12 -2.18
C SER A 129 -18.23 22.69 -2.33
N THR A 130 -18.10 24.01 -2.36
CA THR A 130 -16.84 24.73 -2.59
C THR A 130 -15.77 24.47 -1.53
N LYS A 131 -16.15 23.93 -0.37
CA LYS A 131 -15.23 23.51 0.69
C LYS A 131 -14.69 22.09 0.54
N GLY A 132 -15.07 21.37 -0.53
CA GLY A 132 -14.55 20.03 -0.84
C GLY A 132 -14.83 19.02 0.28
N CYS A 133 -16.10 18.71 0.55
CA CYS A 133 -16.45 17.84 1.68
C CYS A 133 -16.06 16.36 1.49
N GLY A 134 -15.62 15.95 0.29
CA GLY A 134 -15.21 14.58 0.00
C GLY A 134 -16.34 13.54 -0.02
N ALA A 135 -17.60 13.95 0.14
CA ALA A 135 -18.75 13.05 0.07
C ALA A 135 -19.27 12.91 -1.36
N GLY A 136 -19.83 11.74 -1.68
CA GLY A 136 -20.54 11.51 -2.93
C GLY A 136 -21.81 10.70 -2.72
N GLN A 137 -22.66 10.68 -3.74
CA GLN A 137 -23.98 10.07 -3.71
C GLN A 137 -24.20 9.21 -4.95
N LEU A 138 -24.81 8.04 -4.76
CA LEU A 138 -25.41 7.29 -5.85
C LEU A 138 -26.77 7.89 -6.13
N VAL A 139 -26.92 8.36 -7.36
CA VAL A 139 -28.14 8.93 -7.93
C VAL A 139 -28.75 7.83 -8.79
N CYS A 140 -29.26 6.79 -8.15
CA CYS A 140 -30.01 5.75 -8.84
C CYS A 140 -31.19 6.39 -9.57
N ASN A 141 -31.36 6.05 -10.85
CA ASN A 141 -32.50 6.55 -11.61
C ASN A 141 -33.75 5.88 -11.05
N TYR A 142 -34.72 6.67 -10.57
CA TYR A 142 -35.95 6.14 -9.97
C TYR A 142 -36.73 5.21 -10.93
N LYS A 143 -36.46 5.28 -12.23
CA LYS A 143 -37.02 4.39 -13.25
C LYS A 143 -36.57 2.94 -13.10
N ASP A 144 -35.38 2.69 -12.57
CA ASP A 144 -34.84 1.34 -12.35
C ASP A 144 -35.43 0.67 -11.09
N LEU A 145 -36.08 1.46 -10.23
CA LEU A 145 -36.78 0.99 -9.03
C LEU A 145 -38.25 0.64 -9.28
N LEU A 146 -38.78 0.90 -10.48
CA LEU A 146 -40.21 0.79 -10.76
C LEU A 146 -40.64 -0.45 -11.55
N GLY A 147 -39.72 -1.20 -12.17
CA GLY A 147 -40.04 -2.45 -12.87
C GLY A 147 -40.80 -2.25 -14.18
#